data_AF-A0A971SS22-F1
#
_entry.id   AF-A0A971SS22-F1
#
_cell.length_a   1.000
_cell.length_b   1.000
_cell.length_c   1.000
_cell.angle_alpha   90.00
_cell.angle_beta   90.00
_cell.angle_gamma   90.00
#
_symmetry.space_group_name_H-M   'P 1'
#
loop_
_entity.id
_entity.type
_entity.pdbx_description
1 polymer ?
#
loop_
_entity_poly.entity_id
_entity_poly.type
_entity_poly.pdbx_seq_one_letter_code
_entity_poly.pdbx_strand_id
1 'polypeptide(L)' 'MKATGIVRRIDDLGRVVIPKEIRRTLHIRDGDP' A
#
# COMPACT_ATOMS: atom_id res chain seq x y z
N MET A 1 3.85 9.17 17.08
CA MET A 1 3.91 8.15 16.01
C MET A 1 2.92 8.57 14.93
N LYS A 2 3.38 9.35 13.94
CA LYS A 2 2.49 9.79 12.85
C LYS A 2 2.09 8.55 12.07
N ALA A 3 0.81 8.19 12.12
CA ALA A 3 0.24 7.18 11.25
C ALA A 3 0.64 7.56 9.80
N THR A 4 1.57 6.81 9.22
CA THR A 4 1.64 6.69 7.77
C THR A 4 0.22 6.30 7.37
N GLY A 5 -0.44 7.04 6.49
CA GLY A 5 -1.85 6.81 6.15
C GLY A 5 -2.06 5.48 5.44
N ILE A 6 -1.90 4.36 6.14
CA ILE A 6 -2.22 2.97 5.76
C ILE A 6 -3.74 2.83 5.81
N VAL A 7 -4.43 3.72 5.10
CA VAL A 7 -5.87 3.66 4.94
C VAL A 7 -6.20 4.17 3.55
N ARG A 8 -5.97 3.33 2.55
CA ARG A 8 -6.96 3.25 1.48
C ARG A 8 -7.77 2.00 1.80
N ARG A 9 -9.07 2.21 2.02
CA ARG A 9 -10.04 1.23 2.51
C ARG A 9 -9.69 -0.17 2.05
N ILE A 10 -9.70 -1.11 2.99
CA ILE A 10 -9.70 -2.54 2.69
C ILE A 10 -10.83 -2.75 1.69
N ASP A 11 -10.51 -3.32 0.53
CA ASP A 11 -11.56 -3.67 -0.41
C ASP A 11 -12.31 -4.92 0.06
N ASP A 12 -13.40 -5.27 -0.62
CA ASP A 12 -14.26 -6.38 -0.20
C ASP A 12 -13.56 -7.76 -0.23
N LEU A 13 -12.32 -7.82 -0.73
CA LEU A 13 -11.46 -9.01 -0.78
C LEU A 13 -10.34 -9.00 0.26
N GLY A 14 -10.23 -7.95 1.08
CA GLY A 14 -9.20 -7.86 2.12
C GLY A 14 -7.87 -7.25 1.66
N ARG A 15 -7.78 -6.69 0.44
CA ARG A 15 -6.52 -6.12 -0.06
C ARG A 15 -6.27 -4.75 0.57
N VAL A 16 -5.02 -4.50 0.95
CA VAL A 16 -4.57 -3.23 1.52
C VAL A 16 -3.65 -2.52 0.54
N VAL A 17 -3.93 -1.25 0.27
CA VAL A 17 -3.05 -0.44 -0.58
C VAL A 17 -1.93 0.14 0.26
N ILE A 18 -0.69 -0.14 -0.13
CA ILE A 18 0.49 0.49 0.44
C ILE A 18 0.88 1.79 -0.30
N PRO A 19 1.31 2.84 0.42
CA PRO A 19 1.74 4.10 -0.19
C PRO A 19 2.86 3.96 -1.22
N LYS A 20 2.98 4.94 -2.12
CA LYS A 20 3.95 4.92 -3.23
C LYS A 20 5.40 4.92 -2.73
N GLU A 21 5.66 5.53 -1.58
CA GLU A 21 6.97 5.59 -0.94
C GLU A 21 7.44 4.19 -0.53
N ILE A 22 6.57 3.41 0.11
CA ILE A 22 6.86 2.03 0.50
C ILE A 22 7.06 1.16 -0.73
N ARG A 23 6.20 1.31 -1.75
CA ARG A 23 6.36 0.59 -3.03
C ARG A 23 7.71 0.87 -3.68
N ARG A 24 8.19 2.12 -3.65
CA ARG A 24 9.50 2.50 -4.20
C ARG A 24 10.66 1.87 -3.41
N THR A 25 10.60 1.86 -2.08
CA THR A 25 11.63 1.24 -1.24
C THR A 25 11.68 -0.28 -1.41
N LEU A 26 10.52 -0.92 -1.55
CA LEU A 26 10.40 -2.37 -1.76
C LEU A 26 10.55 -2.79 -3.23
N HIS A 27 10.81 -1.84 -4.15
CA HIS A 27 10.96 -2.07 -5.58
C HIS A 27 9.75 -2.77 -6.24
N ILE A 28 8.56 -2.59 -5.67
CA ILE A 28 7.29 -3.16 -6.15
C ILE A 28 6.87 -2.37 -7.40
N ARG A 29 6.65 -3.09 -8.51
CA ARG A 29 6.28 -2.51 -9.81
C ARG A 29 4.77 -2.52 -10.00
N ASP A 30 4.28 -1.69 -10.91
CA ASP A 30 2.87 -1.69 -11.27
C ASP A 30 2.48 -3.06 -11.86
N GLY A 31 1.54 -3.75 -11.21
CA GLY A 31 1.10 -5.10 -11.59
C GLY A 31 1.52 -6.20 -10.61
N ASP A 32 2.43 -5.91 -9.67
CA ASP A 32 2.74 -6.82 -8.58
C ASP A 32 1.55 -6.86 -7.59
N PRO A 33 1.01 -8.06 -7.26
CA PRO A 33 -0.17 -8.22 -6.40
C PRO A 33 0.07 -7.86 -4.92
#